data_AF-B9M3P2-F1
#
_entry.id   AF-B9M3P2-F1
#
_cell.length_a   1.000
_cell.length_b   1.000
_cell.length_c   1.000
_cell.angle_alpha   90.00
_cell.angle_beta   90.00
_cell.angle_gamma   90.00
#
_symmetry.space_group_name_H-M   'P 1'
#
loop_
_entity.id
_entity.type
_entity.pdbx_description
1 polymer ?
#
loop_
_entity_poly.entity_id
_entity_poly.type
_entity_poly.pdbx_seq_one_letter_code
_entity_poly.pdbx_strand_id
1 'polypeptide(L)'
;MFLTFNRKWMVFITLMVGLLLPHLATAENGNEFSTAHLEAAEHLVYAMGMYESLTIPTRKVLQQMRTSDPATADLMAAVVEPFIDKEYIGHEFREFMASQFDMETCRQLSEHWEGPIGRRFVDTQVQLLTTGKARPLKFTQTEEAIAKRFEKTPAFLAFARAMPAIEARLAAFGKEIEVKMAARMKEELVRRKEN
;
A
#
# COMPACT_ATOMS: atom_id res chain seq x y z
N MET A 1 4.51 18.66 -22.42
CA MET A 1 4.24 18.59 -20.97
C MET A 1 3.78 17.18 -20.65
N PHE A 2 4.72 16.25 -20.69
CA PHE A 2 4.52 14.85 -20.31
C PHE A 2 5.02 14.73 -18.87
N LEU A 3 4.16 14.25 -17.97
CA LEU A 3 4.54 13.90 -16.60
C LEU A 3 5.65 12.86 -16.67
N THR A 4 6.88 13.32 -16.45
CA THR A 4 8.09 12.49 -16.36
C THR A 4 7.98 11.65 -15.09
N PHE A 5 7.26 10.54 -15.19
CA PHE A 5 7.34 9.42 -14.28
C PHE A 5 8.81 9.04 -14.14
N ASN A 6 9.35 9.29 -12.95
CA ASN A 6 10.78 9.34 -12.69
C ASN A 6 11.44 8.00 -13.09
N ARG A 7 12.40 8.09 -14.02
CA ARG A 7 13.29 7.04 -14.54
C ARG A 7 13.96 6.15 -13.46
N LYS A 8 13.94 6.58 -12.19
CA LYS A 8 14.43 5.83 -11.03
C LYS A 8 13.49 4.71 -10.57
N TRP A 9 12.18 4.87 -10.75
CA TRP A 9 11.19 3.82 -10.46
C TRP A 9 11.24 2.69 -11.49
N MET A 10 11.44 3.02 -12.77
CA MET A 10 11.64 2.01 -13.82
C MET A 10 12.91 1.18 -13.58
N VAL A 11 13.99 1.76 -13.07
CA VAL A 11 15.23 1.01 -12.81
C VAL A 11 15.11 0.08 -11.60
N PHE A 12 14.32 0.43 -10.57
CA PHE A 12 14.10 -0.43 -9.40
C PHE A 12 13.19 -1.63 -9.72
N ILE A 13 12.14 -1.41 -10.53
CA ILE A 13 11.22 -2.47 -10.99
C ILE A 13 11.89 -3.39 -12.03
N THR A 14 12.72 -2.84 -12.94
CA THR A 14 13.38 -3.63 -14.00
C THR A 14 14.51 -4.52 -13.45
N LEU A 15 15.20 -4.12 -12.37
CA LEU A 15 16.29 -4.93 -11.79
C LEU A 15 15.79 -6.15 -11.00
N MET A 16 14.54 -6.16 -10.52
CA MET A 16 13.95 -7.29 -9.80
C MET A 16 13.30 -8.33 -10.71
N VAL A 17 12.97 -7.97 -11.96
CA VAL A 17 12.27 -8.86 -12.91
C VAL A 17 13.23 -9.61 -13.85
N GLY A 18 14.52 -9.25 -13.87
CA GLY A 18 15.45 -9.69 -14.91
C GLY A 18 16.13 -11.05 -14.76
N LEU A 19 15.96 -11.80 -13.65
CA LEU A 19 16.84 -12.96 -13.42
C LEU A 19 16.25 -14.29 -12.96
N LEU A 20 14.93 -14.47 -12.77
CA LEU A 20 14.40 -15.79 -12.40
C LEU A 20 12.94 -16.01 -12.84
N LEU A 21 12.74 -16.39 -14.11
CA LEU A 21 11.62 -17.25 -14.51
C LEU A 21 12.18 -18.20 -15.58
N PRO A 22 12.14 -19.53 -15.37
CA PRO A 22 10.87 -20.22 -15.20
C PRO A 22 10.91 -21.26 -14.07
N HIS A 23 9.94 -21.17 -13.17
CA HIS A 23 9.35 -22.25 -12.36
C HIS A 23 8.81 -21.54 -11.11
N LEU A 24 7.49 -21.48 -11.00
CA LEU A 24 6.73 -21.89 -9.81
C LEU A 24 5.32 -21.33 -9.96
N ALA A 25 4.44 -22.27 -10.30
CA ALA A 25 3.02 -22.07 -10.41
C ALA A 25 2.41 -21.78 -9.03
N THR A 26 1.51 -20.81 -9.02
CA THR A 26 0.21 -20.80 -8.31
C THR A 26 0.23 -21.18 -6.83
N ALA A 27 0.34 -20.17 -5.96
CA ALA A 27 -0.35 -20.23 -4.67
C ALA A 27 -1.85 -19.95 -4.90
N GLU A 28 -2.56 -20.91 -5.48
CA GLU A 28 -4.04 -20.93 -5.40
C GLU A 28 -4.40 -21.72 -4.15
N ASN A 29 -4.66 -21.03 -3.05
CA ASN A 29 -5.13 -21.65 -1.81
C ASN A 29 -6.56 -21.19 -1.52
N GLY A 30 -7.52 -22.11 -1.68
CA GLY A 30 -8.89 -21.98 -1.17
C GLY A 30 -8.94 -22.21 0.33
N ASN A 31 -8.30 -21.34 1.11
CA ASN A 31 -8.20 -21.48 2.56
C ASN A 31 -9.23 -20.59 3.27
N GLU A 32 -10.01 -21.17 4.19
CA GLU A 32 -10.61 -20.41 5.28
C GLU A 32 -9.48 -19.89 6.19
N PHE A 33 -9.39 -18.57 6.35
CA PHE A 33 -8.32 -17.94 7.12
C PHE A 33 -8.63 -17.94 8.62
N SER A 34 -7.65 -18.32 9.44
CA SER A 34 -7.75 -18.14 10.89
C SER A 34 -7.60 -16.67 11.29
N THR A 35 -8.12 -16.29 12.45
CA THR A 35 -7.98 -14.92 12.98
C THR A 35 -6.52 -14.49 13.09
N ALA A 36 -5.63 -15.39 13.54
CA ALA A 36 -4.20 -15.09 13.65
C ALA A 36 -3.53 -14.84 12.29
N HIS A 37 -4.03 -15.49 11.23
CA HIS A 37 -3.55 -15.23 9.88
C HIS A 37 -3.92 -13.82 9.44
N LEU A 38 -5.18 -13.45 9.61
CA LEU A 38 -5.68 -12.12 9.27
C LEU A 38 -4.96 -11.03 10.08
N GLU A 39 -4.70 -11.27 11.37
CA GLU A 39 -3.94 -10.34 12.22
C GLU A 39 -2.51 -10.13 11.70
N ALA A 40 -1.78 -11.20 11.38
CA ALA A 40 -0.42 -11.09 10.84
C ALA A 40 -0.39 -10.42 9.47
N ALA A 41 -1.37 -10.68 8.61
CA ALA A 41 -1.51 -10.02 7.32
C ALA A 41 -1.83 -8.53 7.47
N GLU A 42 -2.66 -8.16 8.44
CA GLU A 42 -2.98 -6.77 8.77
C GLU A 42 -1.75 -6.00 9.24
N HIS A 43 -0.98 -6.58 10.16
CA HIS A 43 0.29 -6.02 10.60
C HIS A 43 1.26 -5.81 9.44
N LEU A 44 1.34 -6.77 8.51
CA LEU A 44 2.15 -6.64 7.30
C LEU A 44 1.68 -5.49 6.40
N VAL A 45 0.37 -5.31 6.18
CA VAL A 45 -0.20 -4.19 5.40
C VAL A 45 0.18 -2.83 6.03
N TYR A 46 0.08 -2.71 7.35
CA TYR A 46 0.49 -1.51 8.06
C TYR A 46 2.00 -1.29 8.01
N ALA A 47 2.79 -2.34 8.24
CA ALA A 47 4.25 -2.29 8.25
C ALA A 47 4.85 -1.95 6.88
N MET A 48 4.13 -2.23 5.78
CA MET A 48 4.52 -1.79 4.44
C MET A 48 4.06 -0.37 4.11
N GLY A 49 3.33 0.30 5.01
CA GLY A 49 2.85 1.67 4.81
C GLY A 49 1.80 1.81 3.71
N MET A 50 1.17 0.72 3.25
CA MET A 50 0.21 0.75 2.15
C MET A 50 -0.98 1.66 2.50
N TYR A 51 -1.53 1.51 3.71
CA TYR A 51 -2.60 2.39 4.21
C TYR A 51 -2.19 3.86 4.24
N GLU A 52 -1.02 4.16 4.81
CA GLU A 52 -0.55 5.52 5.01
C GLU A 52 -0.27 6.20 3.67
N SER A 53 0.18 5.43 2.69
CA SER A 53 0.48 5.93 1.36
C SER A 53 -0.76 6.41 0.58
N LEU A 54 -1.93 5.85 0.89
CA LEU A 54 -3.21 6.21 0.28
C LEU A 54 -3.93 7.31 1.08
N THR A 55 -3.86 7.23 2.40
CA THR A 55 -4.66 8.10 3.28
C THR A 55 -4.08 9.50 3.42
N ILE A 56 -2.76 9.59 3.60
CA ILE A 56 -2.11 10.84 3.95
C ILE A 56 -2.17 11.88 2.81
N PRO A 57 -1.84 11.54 1.55
CA PRO A 57 -1.96 12.50 0.44
C PRO A 57 -3.39 13.00 0.30
N THR A 58 -4.36 12.10 0.42
CA THR A 58 -5.77 12.40 0.28
C THR A 58 -6.26 13.38 1.35
N ARG A 59 -5.92 13.16 2.62
CA ARG A 59 -6.24 14.10 3.71
C ARG A 59 -5.57 15.47 3.51
N LYS A 60 -4.34 15.51 3.00
CA LYS A 60 -3.65 16.76 2.70
C LYS A 60 -4.34 17.56 1.59
N VAL A 61 -4.75 16.89 0.52
CA VAL A 61 -5.50 17.51 -0.57
C VAL A 61 -6.81 18.10 -0.04
N LEU A 62 -7.57 17.34 0.76
CA LEU A 62 -8.80 17.84 1.38
C LEU A 62 -8.55 19.06 2.27
N GLN A 63 -7.49 19.04 3.10
CA GLN A 63 -7.16 20.17 3.96
C GLN A 63 -6.74 21.42 3.18
N GLN A 64 -5.97 21.25 2.09
CA GLN A 64 -5.62 22.35 1.19
C GLN A 64 -6.87 22.94 0.53
N MET A 65 -7.76 22.08 0.02
CA MET A 65 -9.02 22.48 -0.59
C MET A 65 -9.90 23.25 0.39
N ARG A 66 -9.97 22.86 1.67
CA ARG A 66 -10.74 23.59 2.70
C ARG A 66 -10.32 25.05 2.86
N THR A 67 -9.10 25.40 2.45
CA THR A 67 -8.58 26.77 2.54
C THR A 67 -8.96 27.61 1.32
N SER A 68 -9.05 27.01 0.13
CA SER A 68 -9.34 27.72 -1.13
C SER A 68 -10.81 27.65 -1.55
N ASP A 69 -11.48 26.53 -1.27
CA ASP A 69 -12.88 26.28 -1.63
C ASP A 69 -13.51 25.30 -0.60
N PRO A 70 -14.02 25.82 0.52
CA PRO A 70 -14.57 25.01 1.60
C PRO A 70 -15.76 24.14 1.16
N ALA A 71 -16.62 24.66 0.29
CA ALA A 71 -17.83 23.96 -0.13
C ALA A 71 -17.50 22.72 -0.97
N THR A 72 -16.55 22.84 -1.90
CA THR A 72 -16.04 21.71 -2.67
C THR A 72 -15.22 20.77 -1.79
N ALA A 73 -14.48 21.27 -0.81
CA ALA A 73 -13.73 20.43 0.11
C ALA A 73 -14.63 19.55 0.99
N ASP A 74 -15.74 20.08 1.49
CA ASP A 74 -16.71 19.31 2.28
C ASP A 74 -17.44 18.27 1.42
N LEU A 75 -17.73 18.62 0.16
CA LEU A 75 -18.27 17.68 -0.83
C LEU A 75 -17.27 16.53 -1.08
N MET A 76 -16.01 16.87 -1.37
CA MET A 76 -14.96 15.87 -1.61
C MET A 76 -14.68 15.05 -0.35
N ALA A 77 -14.72 15.64 0.85
CA ALA A 77 -14.55 14.91 2.10
C ALA A 77 -15.65 13.86 2.29
N ALA A 78 -16.92 14.22 2.09
CA ALA A 78 -18.05 13.30 2.19
C ALA A 78 -17.99 12.11 1.20
N VAL A 79 -17.31 12.33 0.07
CA VAL A 79 -17.11 11.32 -0.98
C VAL A 79 -15.89 10.46 -0.70
N VAL A 80 -14.78 11.05 -0.26
CA VAL A 80 -13.46 10.39 -0.24
C VAL A 80 -13.09 9.83 1.13
N GLU A 81 -13.47 10.48 2.23
CA GLU A 81 -13.16 10.02 3.59
C GLU A 81 -13.58 8.57 3.88
N PRO A 82 -14.75 8.08 3.40
CA PRO A 82 -15.16 6.68 3.58
C PRO A 82 -14.25 5.64 2.93
N PHE A 83 -13.50 6.01 1.88
CA PHE A 83 -12.64 5.09 1.12
C PHE A 83 -11.17 5.15 1.53
N ILE A 84 -10.80 6.10 2.39
CA ILE A 84 -9.47 6.20 3.03
C ILE A 84 -9.50 5.80 4.51
N ASP A 85 -10.61 5.20 4.95
CA ASP A 85 -10.71 4.62 6.29
C ASP A 85 -9.80 3.38 6.40
N LYS A 86 -9.15 3.24 7.57
CA LYS A 86 -8.27 2.12 7.94
C LYS A 86 -8.99 0.80 7.81
N GLU A 87 -10.24 0.76 8.23
CA GLU A 87 -10.99 -0.50 8.26
C GLU A 87 -11.26 -1.01 6.84
N TYR A 88 -11.60 -0.11 5.91
CA TYR A 88 -11.95 -0.51 4.54
C TYR A 88 -10.73 -0.96 3.72
N ILE A 89 -9.65 -0.16 3.73
CA ILE A 89 -8.41 -0.51 3.03
C ILE A 89 -7.73 -1.71 3.71
N GLY A 90 -7.70 -1.71 5.04
CA GLY A 90 -7.10 -2.78 5.84
C GLY A 90 -7.77 -4.12 5.58
N HIS A 91 -9.11 -4.18 5.60
CA HIS A 91 -9.85 -5.42 5.39
C HIS A 91 -9.60 -6.04 4.01
N GLU A 92 -9.72 -5.23 2.95
CA GLU A 92 -9.61 -5.69 1.56
C GLU A 92 -8.20 -6.26 1.26
N PHE A 93 -7.16 -5.56 1.72
CA PHE A 93 -5.79 -6.02 1.53
C PHE A 93 -5.39 -7.13 2.48
N ARG A 94 -5.92 -7.16 3.70
CA ARG A 94 -5.63 -8.20 4.68
C ARG A 94 -6.03 -9.58 4.17
N GLU A 95 -7.25 -9.74 3.67
CA GLU A 95 -7.71 -11.02 3.12
C GLU A 95 -6.91 -11.42 1.88
N PHE A 96 -6.62 -10.46 1.02
CA PHE A 96 -5.77 -10.71 -0.13
C PHE A 96 -4.37 -11.17 0.30
N MET A 97 -3.72 -10.46 1.22
CA MET A 97 -2.39 -10.81 1.72
C MET A 97 -2.39 -12.17 2.42
N ALA A 98 -3.44 -12.47 3.19
CA ALA A 98 -3.63 -13.79 3.80
C ALA A 98 -3.78 -14.91 2.75
N SER A 99 -4.33 -14.60 1.57
CA SER A 99 -4.40 -15.57 0.48
C SER A 99 -3.04 -15.85 -0.19
N GLN A 100 -2.08 -14.92 -0.09
CA GLN A 100 -0.78 -15.04 -0.77
C GLN A 100 0.28 -15.81 0.04
N PHE A 101 0.12 -15.89 1.36
CA PHE A 101 1.16 -16.35 2.27
C PHE A 101 0.59 -17.32 3.31
N ASP A 102 1.45 -18.10 3.95
CA ASP A 102 1.08 -18.79 5.19
C ASP A 102 1.28 -17.87 6.41
N MET A 103 0.76 -18.28 7.57
CA MET A 103 0.82 -17.49 8.81
C MET A 103 2.26 -17.15 9.22
N GLU A 104 3.18 -18.10 9.07
CA GLU A 104 4.57 -17.91 9.49
C GLU A 104 5.29 -16.94 8.55
N THR A 105 4.99 -17.00 7.25
CA THR A 105 5.47 -16.06 6.25
C THR A 105 4.94 -14.66 6.55
N CYS A 106 3.63 -14.49 6.80
CA CYS A 106 3.05 -13.22 7.21
C CYS A 106 3.76 -12.63 8.44
N ARG A 107 3.98 -13.46 9.47
CA ARG A 107 4.69 -13.06 10.70
C ARG A 107 6.12 -12.60 10.42
N GLN A 108 6.92 -13.39 9.69
CA GLN A 108 8.31 -13.04 9.38
C GLN A 108 8.43 -11.77 8.53
N LEU A 109 7.51 -11.58 7.58
CA LEU A 109 7.44 -10.37 6.78
C LEU A 109 7.08 -9.16 7.65
N SER A 110 6.02 -9.25 8.45
CA SER A 110 5.61 -8.19 9.38
C SER A 110 6.76 -7.81 10.32
N GLU A 111 7.41 -8.78 10.98
CA GLU A 111 8.53 -8.50 11.89
C GLU A 111 9.70 -7.79 11.21
N HIS A 112 10.00 -8.15 9.95
CA HIS A 112 11.04 -7.46 9.19
C HIS A 112 10.65 -6.01 8.88
N TRP A 113 9.43 -5.80 8.42
CA TRP A 113 8.93 -4.48 8.02
C TRP A 113 8.63 -3.57 9.23
N GLU A 114 8.28 -4.13 10.37
CA GLU A 114 8.17 -3.41 11.64
C GLU A 114 9.54 -3.21 12.31
N GLY A 115 10.58 -3.86 11.80
CA GLY A 115 11.95 -3.68 12.23
C GLY A 115 12.54 -2.32 11.85
N PRO A 116 13.80 -2.04 12.25
CA PRO A 116 14.44 -0.75 12.03
C PRO A 116 14.59 -0.37 10.54
N ILE A 117 14.64 -1.36 9.66
CA ILE A 117 14.72 -1.16 8.21
C ILE A 117 13.37 -0.74 7.64
N GLY A 118 12.33 -1.54 7.89
CA GLY A 118 11.02 -1.26 7.35
C GLY A 118 10.39 -0.01 7.95
N ARG A 119 10.58 0.28 9.25
CA ARG A 119 10.17 1.56 9.83
C ARG A 119 10.81 2.75 9.14
N ARG A 120 12.13 2.72 8.89
CA ARG A 120 12.80 3.80 8.14
C ARG A 120 12.25 3.94 6.72
N PHE A 121 11.94 2.81 6.08
CA PHE A 121 11.33 2.82 4.75
C PHE A 121 9.96 3.49 4.79
N VAL A 122 9.06 3.05 5.68
CA VAL A 122 7.72 3.63 5.89
C VAL A 122 7.83 5.11 6.23
N ASP A 123 8.62 5.49 7.22
CA ASP A 123 8.82 6.88 7.64
C ASP A 123 9.29 7.74 6.47
N THR A 124 10.18 7.22 5.62
CA THR A 124 10.66 7.95 4.44
C THR A 124 9.57 8.09 3.38
N GLN A 125 8.76 7.04 3.15
CA GLN A 125 7.63 7.11 2.22
C GLN A 125 6.56 8.09 2.73
N VAL A 126 6.22 8.02 4.01
CA VAL A 126 5.33 8.98 4.67
C VAL A 126 5.91 10.38 4.55
N GLN A 127 7.20 10.59 4.81
CA GLN A 127 7.83 11.90 4.68
C GLN A 127 7.77 12.43 3.23
N LEU A 128 8.02 11.57 2.25
CA LEU A 128 7.91 11.91 0.83
C LEU A 128 6.49 12.32 0.47
N LEU A 129 5.52 11.50 0.83
CA LEU A 129 4.10 11.73 0.54
C LEU A 129 3.53 12.92 1.29
N THR A 130 4.05 13.20 2.48
CA THR A 130 3.61 14.35 3.28
C THR A 130 4.24 15.66 2.82
N THR A 131 5.53 15.68 2.50
CA THR A 131 6.28 16.93 2.30
C THR A 131 6.69 17.17 0.85
N GLY A 132 6.47 16.20 -0.04
CA GLY A 132 7.05 16.17 -1.38
C GLY A 132 8.57 15.96 -1.39
N LYS A 133 9.18 15.71 -0.23
CA LYS A 133 10.63 15.55 -0.05
C LYS A 133 10.91 14.27 0.72
N ALA A 134 11.69 13.36 0.13
CA ALA A 134 12.28 12.24 0.85
C ALA A 134 13.69 12.60 1.28
N ARG A 135 14.06 12.38 2.54
CA ARG A 135 15.48 12.27 2.88
C ARG A 135 16.04 11.03 2.16
N PRO A 136 17.31 11.04 1.70
CA PRO A 136 17.91 9.83 1.15
C PRO A 136 17.85 8.71 2.20
N LEU A 137 17.27 7.58 1.83
CA LEU A 137 17.33 6.35 2.63
C LEU A 137 18.79 5.94 2.73
N LYS A 138 19.41 6.22 3.89
CA LYS A 138 20.75 5.78 4.25
C LYS A 138 20.61 4.76 5.36
N PHE A 139 20.92 3.51 5.03
CA PHE A 139 20.99 2.44 6.00
C PHE A 139 22.38 2.40 6.61
N THR A 140 22.45 2.01 7.87
CA THR A 140 23.72 1.65 8.51
C THR A 140 24.25 0.33 7.92
N GLN A 141 25.55 0.06 8.05
CA GLN A 141 26.11 -1.23 7.59
C GLN A 141 25.39 -2.44 8.21
N THR A 142 24.98 -2.31 9.48
CA THR A 142 24.20 -3.35 10.18
C THR A 142 22.85 -3.58 9.53
N GLU A 143 22.16 -2.53 9.13
CA GLU A 143 20.86 -2.61 8.45
C GLU A 143 20.97 -3.17 7.04
N GLU A 144 21.98 -2.75 6.27
CA GLU A 144 22.27 -3.36 4.97
C GLU A 144 22.54 -4.86 5.10
N ALA A 145 23.26 -5.28 6.14
CA ALA A 145 23.50 -6.69 6.41
C ALA A 145 22.23 -7.44 6.81
N ILE A 146 21.32 -6.83 7.57
CA ILE A 146 20.01 -7.41 7.91
C ILE A 146 19.15 -7.55 6.65
N ALA A 147 19.05 -6.51 5.80
CA ALA A 147 18.32 -6.56 4.52
C ALA A 147 18.84 -7.69 3.62
N LYS A 148 20.16 -7.76 3.40
CA LYS A 148 20.80 -8.80 2.57
C LYS A 148 20.60 -10.22 3.10
N ARG A 149 20.48 -10.39 4.41
CA ARG A 149 20.16 -11.70 5.00
C ARG A 149 18.69 -12.04 4.80
N PHE A 150 17.81 -11.06 5.00
CA PHE A 150 16.37 -11.24 4.79
C PHE A 150 16.02 -11.59 3.34
N GLU A 151 16.70 -10.99 2.36
CA GLU A 151 16.55 -11.30 0.93
C GLU A 151 16.77 -12.78 0.58
N LYS A 152 17.48 -13.53 1.44
CA LYS A 152 17.75 -14.97 1.25
C LYS A 152 16.74 -15.87 1.97
N THR A 153 15.80 -15.29 2.71
CA THR A 153 14.82 -16.06 3.49
C THR A 153 13.69 -16.58 2.61
N PRO A 154 13.09 -17.73 2.95
CA PRO A 154 11.89 -18.23 2.26
C PRO A 154 10.74 -17.22 2.25
N ALA A 155 10.55 -16.47 3.35
CA ALA A 155 9.51 -15.45 3.44
C ALA A 155 9.70 -14.33 2.42
N PHE A 156 10.92 -13.80 2.28
CA PHE A 156 11.21 -12.80 1.25
C PHE A 156 11.02 -13.34 -0.16
N LEU A 157 11.45 -14.57 -0.43
CA LEU A 157 11.28 -15.18 -1.76
C LEU A 157 9.80 -15.42 -2.08
N ALA A 158 8.99 -15.82 -1.09
CA ALA A 158 7.55 -15.92 -1.24
C ALA A 158 6.92 -14.54 -1.55
N PHE A 159 7.32 -13.51 -0.80
CA PHE A 159 6.89 -12.14 -1.03
C PHE A 159 7.26 -11.64 -2.44
N ALA A 160 8.51 -11.80 -2.86
CA ALA A 160 8.98 -11.40 -4.18
C ALA A 160 8.19 -12.08 -5.32
N ARG A 161 7.77 -13.34 -5.15
CA ARG A 161 6.91 -14.04 -6.11
C ARG A 161 5.47 -13.51 -6.12
N ALA A 162 4.94 -13.10 -4.97
CA ALA A 162 3.59 -12.57 -4.85
C ALA A 162 3.47 -11.09 -5.25
N MET A 163 4.59 -10.35 -5.34
CA MET A 163 4.60 -8.93 -5.69
C MET A 163 3.77 -8.54 -6.92
N PRO A 164 3.85 -9.26 -8.07
CA PRO A 164 3.02 -8.93 -9.23
C PRO A 164 1.51 -9.00 -8.93
N ALA A 165 1.09 -9.98 -8.12
CA ALA A 165 -0.31 -10.12 -7.73
C ALA A 165 -0.74 -9.01 -6.75
N ILE A 166 0.14 -8.66 -5.80
CA ILE A 166 -0.06 -7.54 -4.87
C ILE A 166 -0.19 -6.21 -5.63
N GLU A 167 0.69 -5.94 -6.58
CA GLU A 167 0.65 -4.74 -7.43
C GLU A 167 -0.61 -4.70 -8.29
N ALA A 168 -0.98 -5.82 -8.90
CA ALA A 168 -2.22 -5.92 -9.68
C ALA A 168 -3.45 -5.68 -8.80
N ARG A 169 -3.48 -6.21 -7.57
CA ARG A 169 -4.57 -5.97 -6.62
C ARG A 169 -4.64 -4.51 -6.18
N LEU A 170 -3.50 -3.88 -5.93
CA LEU A 170 -3.41 -2.45 -5.63
C LEU A 170 -3.98 -1.59 -6.76
N ALA A 171 -3.60 -1.88 -8.00
CA ALA A 171 -4.09 -1.16 -9.16
C ALA A 171 -5.60 -1.38 -9.38
N ALA A 172 -6.08 -2.61 -9.20
CA ALA A 172 -7.51 -2.95 -9.30
C ALA A 172 -8.32 -2.23 -8.21
N PHE A 173 -7.83 -2.23 -6.98
CA PHE A 173 -8.45 -1.53 -5.86
C PHE A 173 -8.53 -0.01 -6.10
N GLY A 174 -7.46 0.59 -6.64
CA GLY A 174 -7.47 2.00 -7.03
C GLY A 174 -8.58 2.32 -8.03
N LYS A 175 -8.73 1.51 -9.08
CA LYS A 175 -9.81 1.66 -10.09
C LYS A 175 -11.20 1.47 -9.49
N GLU A 176 -11.35 0.50 -8.59
CA GLU A 176 -12.63 0.24 -7.93
C GLU A 176 -13.04 1.41 -7.03
N ILE A 177 -12.08 1.97 -6.27
CA ILE A 177 -12.30 3.17 -5.47
C ILE A 177 -12.68 4.36 -6.36
N GLU A 178 -12.01 4.55 -7.51
CA GLU A 178 -12.36 5.62 -8.45
C GLU A 178 -13.85 5.54 -8.89
N VAL A 179 -14.32 4.33 -9.23
CA VAL A 179 -15.73 4.11 -9.61
C VAL A 179 -16.67 4.38 -8.43
N LYS A 180 -16.35 3.87 -7.23
CA LYS A 180 -17.17 4.05 -6.03
C LYS A 180 -17.22 5.52 -5.59
N MET A 181 -16.11 6.24 -5.68
CA MET A 181 -16.05 7.69 -5.42
C MET A 181 -16.88 8.46 -6.44
N ALA A 182 -16.82 8.11 -7.73
CA ALA A 182 -17.63 8.76 -8.75
C ALA A 182 -19.15 8.56 -8.52
N ALA A 183 -19.55 7.35 -8.12
CA ALA A 183 -20.94 7.07 -7.74
C ALA A 183 -21.37 7.88 -6.51
N ARG A 184 -20.56 7.89 -5.46
CA ARG A 184 -20.85 8.65 -4.23
C ARG A 184 -20.85 10.15 -4.46
N MET A 185 -20.00 10.66 -5.35
CA MET A 185 -20.04 12.06 -5.79
C MET A 185 -21.38 12.41 -6.43
N LYS A 186 -21.90 11.54 -7.30
CA LYS A 186 -23.22 11.74 -7.92
C LYS A 186 -24.33 11.78 -6.86
N GLU A 187 -24.31 10.85 -5.90
CA GLU A 187 -25.29 10.79 -4.80
C GLU A 187 -25.24 12.06 -3.94
N GLU A 188 -24.05 12.48 -3.54
CA GLU A 188 -23.86 13.65 -2.69
C GLU A 188 -24.27 14.96 -3.40
N LEU A 189 -24.03 15.07 -4.70
CA LEU A 189 -24.51 16.19 -5.52
C LEU A 189 -26.03 16.23 -5.64
N VAL A 190 -26.72 15.08 -5.67
CA VAL A 190 -28.19 15.03 -5.66
C VAL A 190 -28.70 15.45 -4.28
N ARG A 191 -28.15 14.89 -3.21
CA ARG A 191 -28.53 15.20 -1.81
C ARG A 191 -28.45 16.70 -1.50
N ARG A 192 -27.45 17.40 -2.04
CA ARG A 192 -27.28 18.86 -1.84
C ARG A 192 -28.17 19.73 -2.71
N LYS A 193 -28.82 19.19 -3.74
CA LYS A 193 -29.84 19.92 -4.53
C LYS A 193 -31.23 19.85 -3.90
N GLU A 194 -31.45 18.84 -3.06
CA GLU A 194 -32.72 18.59 -2.38
C GLU A 194 -32.80 19.28 -1.00
N ASN A 195 -31.67 19.81 -0.50
CA ASN A 195 -31.56 20.61 0.73
C ASN A 195 -31.26 22.07 0.39
#